data_AF-A0A0L0VAS2-F1
#
_entry.id   AF-A0A0L0VAS2-F1
#
_cell.length_a   1.000
_cell.length_b   1.000
_cell.length_c   1.000
_cell.angle_alpha   90.00
_cell.angle_beta   90.00
_cell.angle_gamma   90.00
#
_symmetry.space_group_name_H-M   'P 1'
#
loop_
_entity.id
_entity.type
_entity.pdbx_description
1 polymer ?
#
loop_
_entity_poly.entity_id
_entity_poly.type
_entity_poly.pdbx_seq_one_letter_code
_entity_poly.pdbx_strand_id
1 'polypeptide(L)'
;MGLLHATNRMSIAELLNPADESGYSIWTSEEIFRSVKDSRTEDDDQDEDNNSQPPPPPKPTAKEVFKAISLINNYIESDTSVAADKLNQSMETYSKSLLDHLITTA
;
A
#
# COMPACT_ATOMS: atom_id res chain seq x y z
N MET A 1 16.99 25.31 -32.99
CA MET A 1 16.60 24.32 -34.03
C MET A 1 17.18 22.98 -33.62
N GLY A 2 16.39 22.10 -33.00
CA GLY A 2 16.85 20.78 -32.56
C GLY A 2 16.70 19.76 -33.70
N LEU A 3 17.81 19.19 -34.15
CA LEU A 3 17.83 18.10 -35.14
C LEU A 3 17.41 16.80 -34.44
N LEU A 4 16.26 16.25 -34.82
CA LEU A 4 15.86 14.90 -34.40
C LEU A 4 16.79 13.90 -35.13
N HIS A 5 17.65 13.23 -34.39
CA HIS A 5 18.53 12.19 -34.95
C HIS A 5 17.68 11.06 -35.55
N ALA A 6 17.87 10.75 -36.84
CA ALA A 6 17.07 9.79 -37.60
C ALA A 6 17.13 8.34 -37.05
N THR A 7 18.08 8.07 -36.16
CA THR A 7 18.32 6.77 -35.53
C THR A 7 17.36 6.45 -34.37
N ASN A 8 16.49 7.37 -33.96
CA ASN A 8 15.51 7.14 -32.89
C ASN A 8 14.14 6.72 -33.45
N ARG A 9 14.13 5.78 -34.41
CA ARG A 9 12.91 5.23 -35.02
C ARG A 9 12.82 3.75 -34.70
N MET A 10 12.39 3.44 -33.48
CA MET A 10 12.03 2.08 -33.11
C MET A 10 10.74 1.68 -33.86
N SER A 11 10.71 0.46 -34.42
CA SER A 11 9.52 -0.03 -35.10
C SER A 11 8.37 -0.21 -34.10
N ILE A 12 7.11 0.00 -34.52
CA ILE A 12 5.95 -0.26 -33.65
C ILE A 12 5.96 -1.71 -33.15
N ALA A 13 6.44 -2.65 -33.96
CA ALA A 13 6.58 -4.04 -33.54
C ALA A 13 7.62 -4.24 -32.42
N GLU A 14 8.70 -3.45 -32.41
CA GLU A 14 9.72 -3.46 -31.36
C GLU A 14 9.26 -2.72 -30.10
N LEU A 15 8.40 -1.71 -30.24
CA LEU A 15 7.74 -1.04 -29.11
C LEU A 15 6.71 -1.94 -28.43
N LEU A 16 5.97 -2.72 -29.22
CA LEU A 16 4.93 -3.61 -28.71
C LEU A 16 5.48 -4.94 -28.21
N ASN A 17 6.69 -5.31 -28.62
CA ASN A 17 7.32 -6.58 -28.26
C ASN A 17 8.84 -6.35 -28.10
N PRO A 18 9.26 -5.64 -27.02
CA PRO A 18 10.67 -5.37 -26.81
C PRO A 18 11.42 -6.70 -26.68
N ALA A 19 12.54 -6.82 -27.39
CA ALA A 19 13.30 -8.07 -27.49
C ALA A 19 13.87 -8.59 -26.15
N ASP A 20 13.73 -7.81 -25.07
CA ASP A 20 14.32 -8.10 -23.77
C ASP A 20 13.37 -7.73 -22.61
N GLU A 21 12.21 -8.38 -22.53
CA GLU A 21 11.38 -8.36 -21.30
C GLU A 21 11.98 -9.19 -20.16
N SER A 22 13.09 -9.91 -20.40
CA SER A 22 13.68 -10.82 -19.43
C SER A 22 14.61 -10.16 -18.40
N GLY A 23 14.90 -8.86 -18.57
CA GLY A 23 15.95 -8.16 -17.81
C GLY A 23 15.48 -7.28 -16.65
N TYR A 24 14.18 -7.04 -16.46
CA TYR A 24 13.68 -6.19 -15.36
C TYR A 24 13.23 -7.00 -14.14
N SER A 25 14.14 -7.81 -13.61
CA SER A 25 14.16 -8.15 -12.18
C SER A 25 15.56 -7.91 -11.68
N ILE A 26 16.03 -6.66 -11.81
CA ILE A 26 17.38 -6.33 -11.34
C ILE A 26 17.41 -6.37 -9.81
N TRP A 27 16.30 -6.13 -9.12
CA TRP A 27 16.27 -6.20 -7.66
C TRP A 27 15.41 -7.37 -7.21
N THR A 28 16.06 -8.39 -6.64
CA THR A 28 15.35 -9.34 -5.80
C THR A 28 14.82 -8.60 -4.57
N SER A 29 13.68 -9.03 -4.01
CA SER A 29 13.10 -8.37 -2.84
C SER A 29 14.12 -8.23 -1.70
N GLU A 30 15.03 -9.19 -1.56
CA GLU A 30 16.15 -9.17 -0.61
C GLU A 30 17.08 -7.93 -0.79
N GLU A 31 17.38 -7.55 -2.02
CA GLU A 31 18.25 -6.40 -2.32
C GLU A 31 17.57 -5.06 -1.95
N ILE A 32 16.25 -4.96 -2.16
CA ILE A 32 15.44 -3.81 -1.70
C ILE A 32 15.55 -3.64 -0.18
N PHE A 33 15.44 -4.74 0.57
CA PHE A 33 15.47 -4.69 2.04
C PHE A 33 16.87 -4.41 2.59
N ARG A 34 17.94 -4.83 1.89
CA ARG A 34 19.31 -4.50 2.28
C ARG A 34 19.65 -3.02 2.12
N SER A 35 19.24 -2.37 1.02
CA SER A 35 19.50 -0.92 0.84
C SER A 35 18.83 -0.05 1.91
N VAL A 36 17.69 -0.46 2.47
CA VAL A 36 17.03 0.23 3.58
C VAL A 36 17.78 0.06 4.91
N LYS A 37 18.51 -1.04 5.08
CA LYS A 37 19.32 -1.30 6.27
C LYS A 37 20.71 -0.66 6.20
N ASP A 38 21.36 -0.71 5.05
CA ASP A 38 22.73 -0.19 4.87
C ASP A 38 22.78 1.34 5.04
N SER A 39 21.68 2.08 4.73
CA SER A 39 21.57 3.53 5.02
C SER A 39 21.40 3.88 6.51
N ARG A 40 21.23 2.90 7.40
CA ARG A 40 21.04 3.11 8.85
C ARG A 40 22.28 2.79 9.68
N THR A 41 23.37 2.32 9.05
CA THR A 41 24.52 1.74 9.76
C THR A 41 25.79 2.56 9.70
N GLU A 42 25.78 3.79 9.18
CA GLU A 42 26.98 4.64 9.10
C GLU A 42 27.12 5.67 10.23
N ASP A 43 26.18 5.72 11.18
CA ASP A 43 26.35 6.48 12.42
C ASP A 43 26.63 5.51 13.58
N ASP A 44 27.93 5.27 13.74
CA ASP A 44 28.67 4.65 14.84
C ASP A 44 27.93 4.37 16.16
N ASP A 45 28.08 3.11 16.57
CA ASP A 45 28.46 2.66 17.92
C ASP A 45 27.68 3.22 19.12
N GLN A 46 26.76 2.42 19.65
CA GLN A 46 26.95 1.74 20.96
C GLN A 46 25.85 0.70 21.21
N ASP A 47 26.31 -0.51 21.50
CA ASP A 47 25.82 -1.44 22.51
C ASP A 47 24.37 -1.98 22.47
N GLU A 48 24.37 -3.31 22.41
CA GLU A 48 23.42 -4.24 23.02
C GLU A 48 22.00 -4.35 22.43
N ASP A 49 21.82 -5.48 21.73
CA ASP A 49 20.68 -6.38 21.87
C ASP A 49 19.36 -5.72 22.26
N ASN A 50 18.76 -5.03 21.30
CA ASN A 50 17.37 -4.63 21.42
C ASN A 50 16.62 -4.99 20.15
N ASN A 51 16.33 -6.28 20.00
CA ASN A 51 15.19 -6.77 19.20
C ASN A 51 13.84 -6.31 19.79
N SER A 52 13.75 -5.09 20.30
CA SER A 52 12.49 -4.44 20.66
C SER A 52 11.84 -3.97 19.37
N GLN A 53 11.15 -4.88 18.70
CA GLN A 53 10.14 -4.47 17.74
C GLN A 53 9.20 -3.50 18.47
N PRO A 54 8.97 -2.28 17.95
CA PRO A 54 8.12 -1.31 18.62
C PRO A 54 6.75 -1.95 18.89
N PRO A 55 6.16 -1.70 20.08
CA PRO A 55 4.86 -2.26 20.42
C PRO A 55 3.85 -1.91 19.31
N PRO A 56 2.94 -2.84 18.97
CA PRO A 56 1.95 -2.58 17.94
C PRO A 56 1.15 -1.31 18.29
N PRO A 57 0.75 -0.52 17.29
CA PRO A 57 -0.03 0.68 17.54
C PRO A 57 -1.29 0.32 18.33
N PRO A 58 -1.73 1.20 19.25
CA PRO A 58 -2.91 0.94 20.05
C PRO A 58 -4.10 0.68 19.13
N LYS A 59 -4.94 -0.29 19.52
CA LYS A 59 -6.17 -0.57 18.77
C LYS A 59 -7.05 0.69 18.76
N PRO A 60 -7.62 1.07 17.61
CA PRO A 60 -8.52 2.20 17.54
C PRO A 60 -9.74 1.98 18.42
N THR A 61 -10.21 3.05 19.02
CA THR A 61 -11.44 3.06 19.81
C THR A 61 -12.67 2.88 18.90
N ALA A 62 -13.79 2.39 19.45
CA ALA A 62 -15.03 2.26 18.69
C ALA A 62 -15.45 3.59 18.02
N LYS A 63 -15.23 4.73 18.70
CA LYS A 63 -15.50 6.06 18.16
C LYS A 63 -14.67 6.38 16.91
N GLU A 64 -13.39 6.03 16.92
CA GLU A 64 -12.49 6.23 15.78
C GLU A 64 -12.90 5.34 14.61
N VAL A 65 -13.30 4.10 14.89
CA VAL A 65 -13.81 3.17 13.88
C VAL A 65 -15.08 3.71 13.23
N PHE A 66 -16.06 4.20 14.01
CA PHE A 66 -17.27 4.81 13.44
C PHE A 66 -16.97 6.06 12.61
N LYS A 67 -16.03 6.91 13.05
CA LYS A 67 -15.62 8.09 12.28
C LYS A 67 -14.99 7.71 10.94
N ALA A 68 -14.13 6.68 10.92
CA ALA A 68 -13.57 6.15 9.68
C ALA A 68 -14.66 5.57 8.78
N ILE A 69 -15.67 4.90 9.37
CA ILE A 69 -16.80 4.37 8.61
C ILE A 69 -17.57 5.47 7.89
N SER A 70 -17.91 6.55 8.59
CA SER A 70 -18.60 7.69 7.98
C SER A 70 -17.78 8.36 6.88
N LEU A 71 -16.46 8.47 7.06
CA LEU A 71 -15.58 9.10 6.07
C LEU A 71 -15.54 8.30 4.77
N ILE A 72 -15.42 6.98 4.87
CA ILE A 72 -15.37 6.08 3.72
C ILE A 72 -16.72 6.08 3.00
N ASN A 73 -17.83 6.01 3.73
CA ASN A 73 -19.17 6.06 3.14
C ASN A 73 -19.39 7.36 2.34
N ASN A 74 -18.98 8.52 2.89
CA ASN A 74 -19.05 9.79 2.16
C ASN A 74 -18.16 9.82 0.91
N TYR A 75 -17.00 9.16 0.96
CA TYR A 75 -16.08 9.12 -0.18
C TYR A 75 -16.66 8.29 -1.35
N ILE A 76 -17.36 7.19 -1.04
CA ILE A 76 -17.92 6.28 -2.05
C ILE A 76 -19.38 6.58 -2.40
N GLU A 77 -20.04 7.55 -1.76
CA GLU A 77 -21.48 7.82 -1.91
C GLU A 77 -21.91 8.07 -3.36
N SER A 78 -21.03 8.67 -4.17
CA SER A 78 -21.27 8.96 -5.59
C SER A 78 -20.58 7.98 -6.55
N ASP A 79 -19.87 6.99 -6.02
CA ASP A 79 -19.15 5.99 -6.81
C ASP A 79 -20.07 4.80 -7.12
N THR A 80 -20.39 4.61 -8.40
CA THR A 80 -21.24 3.52 -8.90
C THR A 80 -20.45 2.28 -9.30
N SER A 81 -19.16 2.22 -8.93
CA SER A 81 -18.32 1.06 -9.23
C SER A 81 -18.73 -0.15 -8.39
N VAL A 82 -18.57 -1.33 -8.97
CA VAL A 82 -18.77 -2.62 -8.29
C VAL A 82 -17.85 -2.74 -7.05
N ALA A 83 -16.71 -2.04 -7.04
CA ALA A 83 -15.81 -2.01 -5.89
C ALA A 83 -16.39 -1.20 -4.72
N ALA A 84 -17.01 -0.04 -5.00
CA ALA A 84 -17.71 0.76 -4.01
C ALA A 84 -18.89 0.01 -3.39
N ASP A 85 -19.70 -0.67 -4.20
CA ASP A 85 -20.83 -1.47 -3.71
C ASP A 85 -20.38 -2.59 -2.75
N LYS A 86 -19.33 -3.33 -3.14
CA LYS A 86 -18.76 -4.40 -2.30
C LYS A 86 -18.19 -3.87 -0.99
N LEU A 87 -17.51 -2.72 -1.06
CA LEU A 87 -16.97 -2.06 0.12
C LEU A 87 -18.11 -1.66 1.06
N ASN A 88 -19.15 -1.01 0.54
CA ASN A 88 -20.30 -0.55 1.31
C ASN A 88 -21.02 -1.72 2.02
N GLN A 89 -21.28 -2.83 1.30
CA GLN A 89 -21.88 -4.03 1.86
C GLN A 89 -21.03 -4.66 3.00
N SER A 90 -19.71 -4.71 2.80
CA SER A 90 -18.78 -5.21 3.82
C SER A 90 -18.78 -4.32 5.07
N MET A 91 -18.85 -3.01 4.85
CA MET A 91 -18.90 -1.98 5.88
C MET A 91 -20.15 -2.06 6.75
N GLU A 92 -21.32 -2.21 6.12
CA GLU A 92 -22.59 -2.38 6.81
C GLU A 92 -22.61 -3.63 7.69
N THR A 93 -22.06 -4.74 7.17
CA THR A 93 -21.95 -6.01 7.89
C THR A 93 -21.06 -5.85 9.12
N TYR A 94 -19.90 -5.22 8.95
CA TYR A 94 -18.97 -4.96 10.04
C TYR A 94 -19.57 -4.02 11.09
N SER A 95 -20.25 -2.95 10.66
CA SER A 95 -20.93 -2.00 11.55
C SER A 95 -22.00 -2.69 12.41
N LYS A 96 -22.83 -3.56 11.80
CA LYS A 96 -23.82 -4.37 12.54
C LYS A 96 -23.16 -5.29 13.55
N SER A 97 -22.09 -5.99 13.16
CA SER A 97 -21.34 -6.86 14.09
C SER A 97 -20.71 -6.08 15.24
N LEU A 98 -20.23 -4.86 14.98
CA LEU A 98 -19.67 -3.97 16.00
C LEU A 98 -20.73 -3.55 17.02
N LEU A 99 -21.91 -3.16 16.53
CA LEU A 99 -23.04 -2.80 17.38
C LEU A 99 -23.51 -3.98 18.22
N ASP A 100 -23.63 -5.17 17.61
CA ASP A 100 -24.03 -6.38 18.32
C ASP A 100 -23.01 -6.79 19.39
N HIS A 101 -21.72 -6.66 19.08
CA HIS A 101 -20.65 -6.90 20.05
C HIS A 101 -20.73 -5.90 21.21
N LEU A 102 -20.89 -4.60 20.92
CA LEU A 102 -21.04 -3.55 21.93
C LEU A 102 -22.23 -3.80 22.85
N ILE A 103 -23.40 -4.18 22.31
CA ILE A 103 -24.60 -4.51 23.09
C ILE A 103 -24.40 -5.77 23.94
N THR A 104 -23.75 -6.79 23.40
CA THR A 104 -23.50 -8.06 24.10
C THR A 104 -22.48 -7.92 25.23
N THR A 105 -21.53 -6.98 25.09
CA THR A 105 -20.49 -6.72 26.11
C THR A 105 -20.84 -5.64 27.13
N ALA A 106 -22.02 -4.99 27.01
CA ALA A 106 -22.52 -3.97 27.93
C ALA A 106 -23.40 -4.57 29.03
#